data_AF-A0A0L0T2V1-F1
#
_entry.id   AF-A0A0L0T2V1-F1
#
_cell.length_a   1.000
_cell.length_b   1.000
_cell.length_c   1.000
_cell.angle_alpha   90.00
_cell.angle_beta   90.00
_cell.angle_gamma   90.00
#
_symmetry.space_group_name_H-M   'P 1'
#
loop_
_entity.id
_entity.type
_entity.pdbx_description
1 polymer ?
#
loop_
_entity_poly.entity_id
_entity_poly.type
_entity_poly.pdbx_seq_one_letter_code
_entity_poly.pdbx_strand_id
1 'polypeptide(L)'
;MARKLSRSAASELRVRRQAYEAKHDLALADAAAAKGIPHDDWKPHPAMRVYRDHQIDVPLAILLLCYAGATMSPTSVFSKFAYPSYELPVTEPGQEPLYDKGWWDLAFVGYYVVFWTFARATVIDYFIKPLAQACGAPKRLWDRFGEQGWLVVYYTLAFSVGFNIIYNSSYWLNTEQFWVDYPHKYVTGWFKTYYLLQLAFWIQQLFVVHIEKPRKDYAQYIVHHLVTCALLVSSYLGNFTRIGNAVLVTMDVADIFLCSAKCFNYVKWRNLCDTTFVVFVAVWLFSRHYVFYYIVRSVWTDAYRIVDLKWDPENDHYASVNSLNYFLVLFAVLQVLLIYWLYLIVRVVLKVVSGSKAEDNRSDDED
;
A
#
# COMPACT_ATOMS: atom_id res chain seq x y z
N MET A 1 -39.48 -23.96 -31.34
CA MET A 1 -38.38 -24.81 -31.87
C MET A 1 -37.09 -24.01 -32.14
N ALA A 2 -37.15 -22.88 -32.87
CA ALA A 2 -35.99 -22.03 -33.18
C ALA A 2 -35.16 -21.52 -31.97
N ARG A 3 -35.80 -21.11 -30.86
CA ARG A 3 -35.10 -20.67 -29.63
C ARG A 3 -34.31 -21.78 -28.90
N LYS A 4 -34.71 -23.06 -29.03
CA LYS A 4 -33.97 -24.20 -28.47
C LYS A 4 -32.74 -24.51 -29.33
N LEU A 5 -32.88 -24.45 -30.65
CA LEU A 5 -31.78 -24.63 -31.61
C LEU A 5 -30.72 -23.52 -31.48
N SER A 6 -31.11 -22.25 -31.29
CA SER A 6 -30.13 -21.16 -31.15
C SER A 6 -29.34 -21.22 -29.84
N ARG A 7 -29.96 -21.68 -28.73
CA ARG A 7 -29.27 -21.89 -27.46
C ARG A 7 -28.29 -23.05 -27.51
N SER A 8 -28.65 -24.14 -28.20
CA SER A 8 -27.77 -25.30 -28.44
C SER A 8 -26.56 -24.92 -29.30
N ALA A 9 -26.77 -24.15 -30.37
CA ALA A 9 -25.68 -23.67 -31.22
C ALA A 9 -24.74 -22.71 -30.47
N ALA A 10 -25.28 -21.82 -29.63
CA ALA A 10 -24.48 -20.92 -28.81
C ALA A 10 -23.67 -21.66 -27.72
N SER A 11 -24.22 -22.72 -27.11
CA SER A 11 -23.46 -23.56 -26.18
C SER A 11 -22.35 -24.33 -26.89
N GLU A 12 -22.62 -24.85 -28.08
CA GLU A 12 -21.62 -25.61 -28.84
C GLU A 12 -20.48 -24.72 -29.34
N LEU A 13 -20.79 -23.48 -29.77
CA LEU A 13 -19.80 -22.46 -30.10
C LEU A 13 -18.92 -22.07 -28.90
N ARG A 14 -19.51 -21.97 -27.69
CA ARG A 14 -18.74 -21.70 -26.46
C ARG A 14 -17.80 -22.86 -26.12
N VAL A 15 -18.28 -24.10 -26.22
CA VAL A 15 -17.44 -25.29 -25.97
C VAL A 15 -16.32 -25.39 -26.99
N ARG A 16 -16.59 -25.15 -28.28
CA ARG A 16 -15.55 -25.13 -29.33
C ARG A 16 -14.55 -24.01 -29.13
N ARG A 17 -14.98 -22.83 -28.68
CA ARG A 17 -14.08 -21.71 -28.35
C ARG A 17 -13.19 -22.06 -27.16
N GLN A 18 -13.75 -22.63 -26.09
CA GLN A 18 -12.98 -23.07 -24.93
C GLN A 18 -11.97 -24.18 -25.28
N ALA A 19 -12.36 -25.13 -26.13
CA ALA A 19 -11.47 -26.17 -26.62
C ALA A 19 -10.35 -25.60 -27.50
N TYR A 20 -10.65 -24.59 -28.33
CA TYR A 20 -9.64 -23.89 -29.13
C TYR A 20 -8.66 -23.09 -28.26
N GLU A 21 -9.17 -22.35 -27.27
CA GLU A 21 -8.36 -21.60 -26.31
C GLU A 21 -7.46 -22.54 -25.50
N ALA A 22 -8.00 -23.65 -24.99
CA ALA A 22 -7.22 -24.67 -24.27
C ALA A 22 -6.12 -25.30 -25.15
N LYS A 23 -6.42 -25.58 -26.42
CA LYS A 23 -5.46 -26.14 -27.36
C LYS A 23 -4.40 -25.12 -27.78
N HIS A 24 -4.76 -23.84 -27.86
CA HIS A 24 -3.84 -22.75 -28.12
C HIS A 24 -2.91 -22.51 -26.93
N ASP A 25 -3.44 -22.52 -25.70
CA ASP A 25 -2.67 -22.43 -24.46
C ASP A 25 -1.69 -23.62 -24.33
N LEU A 26 -2.12 -24.83 -24.66
CA LEU A 26 -1.25 -26.01 -24.70
C LEU A 26 -0.12 -25.87 -25.73
N ALA A 27 -0.45 -25.41 -26.94
CA ALA A 27 0.53 -25.18 -27.99
C ALA A 27 1.53 -24.06 -27.65
N LEU A 28 1.08 -23.03 -26.92
CA LEU A 28 1.96 -21.99 -26.39
C LEU A 28 2.88 -22.53 -25.29
N ALA A 29 2.36 -23.39 -24.40
CA ALA A 29 3.15 -24.07 -23.37
C ALA A 29 4.19 -25.02 -23.98
N ASP A 30 3.82 -25.80 -24.99
CA ASP A 30 4.71 -26.70 -25.73
C ASP A 30 5.77 -25.91 -26.51
N ALA A 31 5.39 -24.78 -27.13
CA ALA A 31 6.32 -23.89 -27.83
C ALA A 31 7.28 -23.17 -26.87
N ALA A 32 6.85 -22.86 -25.64
CA ALA A 32 7.70 -22.32 -24.59
C ALA A 32 8.68 -23.38 -24.08
N ALA A 33 8.22 -24.62 -23.87
CA ALA A 33 9.07 -25.76 -23.51
C ALA A 33 10.10 -26.08 -24.60
N ALA A 34 9.70 -26.03 -25.87
CA ALA A 34 10.60 -26.25 -27.01
C ALA A 34 11.67 -25.16 -27.19
N LYS A 35 11.41 -23.93 -26.70
CA LYS A 35 12.38 -22.83 -26.69
C LYS A 35 13.33 -22.85 -25.48
N GLY A 36 13.22 -23.85 -24.60
CA GLY A 36 14.00 -23.91 -23.36
C GLY A 36 13.72 -22.73 -22.42
N ILE A 37 12.56 -22.08 -22.57
CA ILE A 37 12.09 -21.07 -21.62
C ILE A 37 11.76 -21.86 -20.34
N PRO A 38 12.46 -21.63 -19.22
CA PRO A 38 12.19 -22.37 -17.99
C PRO A 38 10.71 -22.21 -17.65
N HIS A 39 10.00 -23.33 -17.47
CA HIS A 39 8.72 -23.31 -16.79
C HIS A 39 9.04 -22.77 -15.39
N ASP A 40 8.59 -21.56 -15.12
CA ASP A 40 9.01 -20.82 -13.93
C ASP A 40 8.33 -21.44 -12.69
N ASP A 41 9.00 -22.45 -12.13
CA ASP A 41 8.53 -23.33 -11.06
C ASP A 41 8.57 -22.67 -9.67
N TRP A 42 8.62 -21.34 -9.60
CA TRP A 42 8.66 -20.65 -8.32
C TRP A 42 7.41 -20.97 -7.50
N LYS A 43 7.62 -21.49 -6.28
CA LYS A 43 6.57 -21.79 -5.31
C LYS A 43 6.89 -21.12 -3.98
N PRO A 44 5.93 -20.44 -3.34
CA PRO A 44 6.10 -19.90 -1.99
C PRO A 44 6.46 -21.00 -0.99
N HIS A 45 7.05 -20.60 0.14
CA HIS A 45 7.26 -21.48 1.30
C HIS A 45 5.93 -22.16 1.71
N PRO A 46 5.91 -23.43 2.19
CA PRO A 46 4.68 -24.16 2.50
C PRO A 46 3.66 -23.40 3.35
N ALA A 47 4.12 -22.73 4.43
CA ALA A 47 3.24 -21.91 5.27
C ALA A 47 2.61 -20.73 4.50
N MET A 48 3.39 -20.09 3.60
CA MET A 48 2.91 -18.99 2.78
C MET A 48 1.96 -19.46 1.67
N ARG A 49 2.07 -20.73 1.22
CA ARG A 49 1.06 -21.32 0.31
C ARG A 49 -0.29 -21.48 0.98
N VAL A 50 -0.32 -21.98 2.23
CA VAL A 50 -1.57 -22.06 3.00
C VAL A 50 -2.18 -20.66 3.18
N TYR A 51 -1.35 -19.67 3.53
CA TYR A 51 -1.80 -18.29 3.64
C TYR A 51 -2.37 -17.76 2.31
N ARG A 52 -1.70 -18.01 1.17
CA ARG A 52 -2.17 -17.63 -0.18
C ARG A 52 -3.49 -18.30 -0.56
N ASP A 53 -3.64 -19.58 -0.26
CA ASP A 53 -4.80 -20.36 -0.67
C ASP A 53 -6.05 -20.05 0.19
N HIS A 54 -5.84 -19.48 1.39
CA HIS A 54 -6.89 -19.14 2.35
C HIS A 54 -6.98 -17.63 2.68
N GLN A 55 -6.74 -16.75 1.71
CA GLN A 55 -6.77 -15.28 1.94
C GLN A 55 -8.17 -14.71 2.16
N ILE A 56 -9.24 -15.49 1.94
CA ILE A 56 -10.63 -15.02 2.08
C ILE A 56 -11.34 -15.71 3.23
N ASP A 57 -11.45 -17.03 3.20
CA ASP A 57 -12.24 -17.84 4.14
C ASP A 57 -11.74 -17.74 5.59
N VAL A 58 -10.44 -17.90 5.81
CA VAL A 58 -9.86 -17.83 7.17
C VAL A 58 -9.93 -16.40 7.73
N PRO A 59 -9.45 -15.36 7.01
CA PRO A 59 -9.63 -13.98 7.45
C PRO A 59 -11.09 -13.59 7.70
N LEU A 60 -12.02 -13.96 6.80
CA LEU A 60 -13.44 -13.64 6.95
C LEU A 60 -14.02 -14.25 8.24
N ALA A 61 -13.70 -15.51 8.54
CA ALA A 61 -14.15 -16.16 9.77
C ALA A 61 -13.66 -15.43 11.02
N ILE A 62 -12.38 -15.03 11.05
CA ILE A 62 -11.80 -14.26 12.16
C ILE A 62 -12.48 -12.88 12.28
N LEU A 63 -12.64 -12.18 11.16
CA LEU A 63 -13.24 -10.85 11.12
C LEU A 63 -14.69 -10.87 11.63
N LEU A 64 -15.49 -11.83 11.16
CA LEU A 64 -16.88 -12.00 11.58
C LEU A 64 -16.99 -12.36 13.05
N LEU A 65 -16.15 -13.26 13.56
CA LEU A 65 -16.15 -13.65 14.97
C LEU A 65 -15.87 -12.44 15.88
N CYS A 66 -14.82 -11.69 15.58
CA CYS A 66 -14.44 -10.51 16.35
C CYS A 66 -15.48 -9.40 16.23
N TYR A 67 -16.01 -9.14 15.03
CA TYR A 67 -17.01 -8.09 14.82
C TYR A 67 -18.35 -8.43 15.49
N ALA A 68 -18.81 -9.69 15.41
CA ALA A 68 -19.97 -10.16 16.13
C ALA A 68 -19.78 -10.01 17.66
N GLY A 69 -18.63 -10.41 18.19
CA GLY A 69 -18.32 -10.20 19.61
C GLY A 69 -18.35 -8.73 20.03
N ALA A 70 -17.81 -7.84 19.19
CA ALA A 70 -17.78 -6.41 19.46
C ALA A 70 -19.18 -5.77 19.45
N THR A 71 -20.06 -6.18 18.53
CA THR A 71 -21.42 -5.62 18.41
C THR A 71 -22.37 -6.17 19.48
N MET A 72 -22.23 -7.45 19.85
CA MET A 72 -23.05 -8.07 20.89
C MET A 72 -22.71 -7.55 22.29
N SER A 73 -21.46 -7.18 22.53
CA SER A 73 -21.02 -6.58 23.80
C SER A 73 -19.97 -5.50 23.51
N PRO A 74 -20.40 -4.23 23.39
CA PRO A 74 -19.49 -3.11 23.12
C PRO A 74 -18.40 -2.92 24.19
N THR A 75 -18.61 -3.45 25.39
CA THR A 75 -17.64 -3.44 26.50
C THR A 75 -16.70 -4.64 26.49
N SER A 76 -16.89 -5.61 25.58
CA SER A 76 -16.04 -6.80 25.49
C SER A 76 -14.64 -6.46 24.96
N VAL A 77 -13.70 -7.39 25.16
CA VAL A 77 -12.38 -7.33 24.55
C VAL A 77 -12.45 -7.25 23.02
N PHE A 78 -13.53 -7.75 22.42
CA PHE A 78 -13.68 -7.75 20.96
C PHE A 78 -13.79 -6.34 20.37
N SER A 79 -14.34 -5.39 21.13
CA SER A 79 -14.40 -3.97 20.74
C SER A 79 -13.01 -3.37 20.49
N LYS A 80 -11.98 -3.86 21.20
CA LYS A 80 -10.59 -3.39 21.11
C LYS A 80 -9.93 -3.74 19.77
N PHE A 81 -10.44 -4.73 19.06
CA PHE A 81 -9.97 -5.07 17.71
C PHE A 81 -10.65 -4.21 16.63
N ALA A 82 -11.95 -3.93 16.80
CA ALA A 82 -12.75 -3.27 15.77
C ALA A 82 -12.63 -1.74 15.80
N TYR A 83 -12.49 -1.14 16.98
CA TYR A 83 -12.54 0.32 17.19
C TYR A 83 -11.27 0.84 17.87
N PRO A 84 -10.86 2.10 17.60
CA PRO A 84 -9.72 2.71 18.27
C PRO A 84 -9.93 2.74 19.78
N SER A 85 -8.90 2.34 20.54
CA SER A 85 -8.95 2.27 22.00
C SER A 85 -8.42 3.56 22.65
N TYR A 86 -8.68 3.73 23.96
CA TYR A 86 -8.17 4.82 24.80
C TYR A 86 -8.76 6.20 24.49
N GLU A 87 -10.07 6.25 24.26
CA GLU A 87 -10.82 7.51 24.22
C GLU A 87 -10.73 8.23 25.57
N LEU A 88 -10.44 9.53 25.52
CA LEU A 88 -10.41 10.40 26.69
C LEU A 88 -11.82 10.94 27.00
N PRO A 89 -12.11 11.27 28.28
CA PRO A 89 -13.37 11.92 28.63
C PRO A 89 -13.56 13.24 27.88
N VAL A 90 -14.71 13.40 27.23
CA VAL A 90 -15.10 14.66 26.59
C VAL A 90 -15.53 15.64 27.67
N THR A 91 -14.78 16.74 27.82
CA THR A 91 -14.99 17.73 28.89
C THR A 91 -15.97 18.83 28.49
N GLU A 92 -16.08 19.16 27.20
CA GLU A 92 -16.92 20.24 26.70
C GLU A 92 -17.91 19.77 25.61
N PRO A 93 -19.17 20.26 25.61
CA PRO A 93 -20.13 19.95 24.56
C PRO A 93 -19.63 20.41 23.18
N GLY A 94 -19.52 19.47 22.23
CA GLY A 94 -19.06 19.75 20.87
C GLY A 94 -17.56 19.60 20.65
N GLN A 95 -16.79 19.28 21.70
CA GLN A 95 -15.38 18.92 21.57
C GLN A 95 -15.26 17.53 20.91
N GLU A 96 -14.40 17.43 19.91
CA GLU A 96 -14.12 16.15 19.25
C GLU A 96 -13.37 15.21 20.23
N PRO A 97 -13.78 13.93 20.34
CA PRO A 97 -13.11 12.98 21.22
C PRO A 97 -11.66 12.74 20.79
N LEU A 98 -10.76 12.84 21.77
CA LEU A 98 -9.34 12.58 21.60
C LEU A 98 -8.96 11.22 22.17
N TYR A 99 -7.90 10.65 21.62
CA TYR A 99 -7.44 9.31 21.95
C TYR A 99 -5.96 9.33 22.35
N ASP A 100 -5.64 8.59 23.40
CA ASP A 100 -4.27 8.27 23.79
C ASP A 100 -3.78 6.98 23.11
N LYS A 101 -2.49 6.67 23.21
CA LYS A 101 -1.89 5.43 22.70
C LYS A 101 -1.86 4.33 23.77
N GLY A 102 -1.85 3.06 23.36
CA GLY A 102 -1.60 1.95 24.30
C GLY A 102 -1.61 0.56 23.67
N TRP A 103 -1.40 -0.46 24.49
CA TRP A 103 -1.21 -1.86 24.05
C TRP A 103 -2.37 -2.44 23.23
N TRP A 104 -3.61 -1.99 23.45
CA TRP A 104 -4.76 -2.42 22.64
C TRP A 104 -4.67 -1.94 21.19
N ASP A 105 -3.83 -0.95 20.88
CA ASP A 105 -3.58 -0.54 19.49
C ASP A 105 -2.86 -1.65 18.71
N LEU A 106 -2.07 -2.51 19.37
CA LEU A 106 -1.47 -3.69 18.72
C LEU A 106 -2.53 -4.71 18.32
N ALA A 107 -3.54 -4.91 19.16
CA ALA A 107 -4.67 -5.79 18.87
C ALA A 107 -5.47 -5.25 17.67
N PHE A 108 -5.73 -3.94 17.65
CA PHE A 108 -6.33 -3.25 16.52
C PHE A 108 -5.52 -3.45 15.23
N VAL A 109 -4.21 -3.18 15.26
CA VAL A 109 -3.32 -3.37 14.09
C VAL A 109 -3.34 -4.82 13.61
N GLY A 110 -3.23 -5.81 14.52
CA GLY A 110 -3.28 -7.23 14.18
C GLY A 110 -4.59 -7.64 13.53
N TYR A 111 -5.72 -7.16 14.05
CA TYR A 111 -7.03 -7.37 13.43
C TYR A 111 -7.10 -6.77 12.03
N TYR A 112 -6.58 -5.55 11.84
CA TYR A 112 -6.61 -4.91 10.53
C TYR A 112 -5.58 -5.47 9.53
N VAL A 113 -4.51 -6.16 9.96
CA VAL A 113 -3.67 -6.97 9.06
C VAL A 113 -4.50 -8.12 8.44
N VAL A 114 -5.36 -8.75 9.25
CA VAL A 114 -6.30 -9.78 8.77
C VAL A 114 -7.34 -9.16 7.85
N PHE A 115 -7.89 -7.99 8.21
CA PHE A 115 -8.80 -7.22 7.36
C PHE A 115 -8.17 -6.91 5.99
N TRP A 116 -6.95 -6.40 5.95
CA TRP A 116 -6.29 -6.04 4.69
C TRP A 116 -5.99 -7.28 3.83
N THR A 117 -5.73 -8.43 4.45
CA THR A 117 -5.60 -9.71 3.74
C THR A 117 -6.91 -10.08 3.04
N PHE A 118 -8.02 -10.06 3.80
CA PHE A 118 -9.37 -10.32 3.28
C PHE A 118 -9.77 -9.34 2.18
N ALA A 119 -9.62 -8.04 2.44
CA ALA A 119 -10.00 -6.96 1.55
C ALA A 119 -9.22 -7.03 0.24
N ARG A 120 -7.90 -7.26 0.29
CA ARG A 120 -7.06 -7.43 -0.89
C ARG A 120 -7.56 -8.58 -1.76
N ALA A 121 -7.70 -9.78 -1.19
CA ALA A 121 -8.10 -10.95 -1.97
C ALA A 121 -9.52 -10.79 -2.55
N THR A 122 -10.46 -10.29 -1.75
CA THR A 122 -11.84 -10.06 -2.19
C THR A 122 -11.91 -9.02 -3.31
N VAL A 123 -11.23 -7.89 -3.17
CA VAL A 123 -11.25 -6.83 -4.19
C VAL A 123 -10.56 -7.28 -5.48
N ILE A 124 -9.44 -8.02 -5.37
CA ILE A 124 -8.76 -8.58 -6.54
C ILE A 124 -9.66 -9.58 -7.28
N ASP A 125 -10.18 -10.59 -6.58
CA ASP A 125 -10.87 -11.70 -7.23
C ASP A 125 -12.27 -11.36 -7.72
N TYR A 126 -13.01 -10.53 -6.99
CA TYR A 126 -14.41 -10.24 -7.31
C TYR A 126 -14.62 -8.93 -8.09
N PHE A 127 -13.65 -8.01 -8.10
CA PHE A 127 -13.81 -6.70 -8.76
C PHE A 127 -12.73 -6.43 -9.81
N ILE A 128 -11.46 -6.51 -9.43
CA ILE A 128 -10.36 -6.08 -10.31
C ILE A 128 -10.09 -7.07 -11.44
N LYS A 129 -10.05 -8.39 -11.17
CA LYS A 129 -9.85 -9.40 -12.21
C LYS A 129 -11.00 -9.40 -13.24
N PRO A 130 -12.28 -9.33 -12.84
CA PRO A 130 -13.39 -9.12 -13.78
C PRO A 130 -13.25 -7.83 -14.61
N LEU A 131 -12.79 -6.74 -13.99
CA LEU A 131 -12.50 -5.50 -14.72
C LEU A 131 -11.37 -5.68 -15.73
N ALA A 132 -10.28 -6.37 -15.36
CA ALA A 132 -9.18 -6.69 -16.25
C ALA A 132 -9.67 -7.48 -17.48
N GLN A 133 -10.53 -8.48 -17.26
CA GLN A 133 -11.16 -9.24 -18.32
C GLN A 133 -12.05 -8.35 -19.21
N ALA A 134 -12.88 -7.49 -18.62
CA ALA A 134 -13.75 -6.58 -19.36
C ALA A 134 -12.96 -5.57 -20.21
N CYS A 135 -11.80 -5.13 -19.73
CA CYS A 135 -10.88 -4.25 -20.45
C CYS A 135 -10.01 -4.98 -21.49
N GLY A 136 -10.10 -6.31 -21.61
CA GLY A 136 -9.37 -7.09 -22.60
C GLY A 136 -7.94 -7.47 -22.20
N ALA A 137 -7.61 -7.49 -20.91
CA ALA A 137 -6.32 -7.98 -20.42
C ALA A 137 -6.14 -9.48 -20.76
N PRO A 138 -4.98 -9.91 -21.27
CA PRO A 138 -4.65 -11.32 -21.44
C PRO A 138 -4.75 -12.09 -20.11
N LYS A 139 -5.29 -13.31 -20.14
CA LYS A 139 -5.53 -14.14 -18.94
C LYS A 139 -4.29 -14.31 -18.06
N ARG A 140 -3.11 -14.48 -18.67
CA ARG A 140 -1.82 -14.60 -17.96
C ARG A 140 -1.44 -13.37 -17.12
N LEU A 141 -2.03 -12.21 -17.40
CA LEU A 141 -1.74 -10.94 -16.69
C LEU A 141 -2.82 -10.59 -15.66
N TRP A 142 -3.84 -11.41 -15.46
CA TRP A 142 -4.95 -11.08 -14.56
C TRP A 142 -4.50 -10.92 -13.10
N ASP A 143 -3.58 -11.77 -12.63
CA ASP A 143 -3.05 -11.66 -11.27
C ASP A 143 -2.23 -10.37 -11.10
N ARG A 144 -1.33 -10.07 -12.04
CA ARG A 144 -0.52 -8.83 -12.03
C ARG A 144 -1.36 -7.57 -12.13
N PHE A 145 -2.39 -7.58 -13.00
CA PHE A 145 -3.36 -6.49 -13.07
C PHE A 145 -4.13 -6.36 -11.76
N GLY A 146 -4.51 -7.49 -11.15
CA GLY A 146 -5.13 -7.56 -9.83
C GLY A 146 -4.29 -6.87 -8.76
N GLU A 147 -3.02 -7.25 -8.65
CA GLU A 147 -2.05 -6.68 -7.71
C GLU A 147 -1.90 -5.17 -7.87
N GLN A 148 -1.68 -4.69 -9.09
CA GLN A 148 -1.53 -3.25 -9.35
C GLN A 148 -2.84 -2.49 -9.14
N GLY A 149 -3.97 -3.05 -9.58
CA GLY A 149 -5.28 -2.44 -9.38
C GLY A 149 -5.66 -2.31 -7.90
N TRP A 150 -5.26 -3.27 -7.06
CA TRP A 150 -5.49 -3.21 -5.61
C TRP A 150 -4.72 -2.04 -5.00
N LEU A 151 -3.46 -1.87 -5.41
CA LEU A 151 -2.64 -0.75 -4.98
C LEU A 151 -3.22 0.60 -5.43
N VAL A 152 -3.80 0.69 -6.65
CA VAL A 152 -4.51 1.91 -7.08
C VAL A 152 -5.66 2.24 -6.13
N VAL A 153 -6.51 1.26 -5.79
CA VAL A 153 -7.64 1.44 -4.86
C VAL A 153 -7.12 1.88 -3.49
N TYR A 154 -6.14 1.16 -2.95
CA TYR A 154 -5.57 1.44 -1.63
C TYR A 154 -4.96 2.84 -1.56
N TYR A 155 -3.99 3.16 -2.43
CA TYR A 155 -3.28 4.43 -2.38
C TYR A 155 -4.21 5.62 -2.65
N THR A 156 -5.23 5.47 -3.50
CA THR A 156 -6.22 6.53 -3.73
C THR A 156 -7.01 6.83 -2.45
N LEU A 157 -7.46 5.81 -1.72
CA LEU A 157 -8.20 5.98 -0.46
C LEU A 157 -7.29 6.52 0.64
N ALA A 158 -6.11 5.91 0.82
CA ALA A 158 -5.15 6.31 1.84
C ALA A 158 -4.64 7.74 1.65
N PHE A 159 -4.29 8.11 0.40
CA PHE A 159 -3.92 9.48 0.05
C PHE A 159 -5.07 10.45 0.33
N SER A 160 -6.31 10.13 -0.09
CA SER A 160 -7.45 11.04 0.09
C SER A 160 -7.73 11.33 1.57
N VAL A 161 -7.71 10.31 2.42
CA VAL A 161 -7.91 10.46 3.87
C VAL A 161 -6.74 11.22 4.50
N GLY A 162 -5.50 10.81 4.21
CA GLY A 162 -4.30 11.45 4.74
C GLY A 162 -4.18 12.92 4.30
N PHE A 163 -4.50 13.20 3.04
CA PHE A 163 -4.50 14.54 2.48
C PHE A 163 -5.58 15.42 3.12
N ASN A 164 -6.78 14.88 3.35
CA ASN A 164 -7.83 15.60 4.08
C ASN A 164 -7.38 15.96 5.51
N ILE A 165 -6.69 15.04 6.20
CA ILE A 165 -6.13 15.30 7.53
C ILE A 165 -5.09 16.43 7.47
N ILE A 166 -4.10 16.36 6.57
CA ILE A 166 -3.06 17.39 6.51
C ILE A 166 -3.62 18.74 6.09
N TYR A 167 -4.53 18.77 5.11
CA TYR A 167 -5.13 20.01 4.60
C TYR A 167 -5.91 20.78 5.67
N ASN A 168 -6.56 20.06 6.60
CA ASN A 168 -7.32 20.67 7.71
C ASN A 168 -6.48 20.86 8.98
N SER A 169 -5.16 20.69 8.90
CA SER A 169 -4.23 20.85 10.03
C SER A 169 -3.38 22.11 9.92
N SER A 170 -2.83 22.58 11.03
CA SER A 170 -1.92 23.75 11.02
C SER A 170 -0.62 23.50 10.27
N TYR A 171 -0.25 22.24 10.05
CA TYR A 171 0.98 21.85 9.37
C TYR A 171 0.82 21.66 7.85
N TRP A 172 -0.32 22.05 7.27
CA TRP A 172 -0.45 22.19 5.82
C TRP A 172 0.51 23.27 5.29
N LEU A 173 1.48 22.86 4.47
CA LEU A 173 2.51 23.72 3.88
C LEU A 173 3.37 24.50 4.89
N ASN A 174 3.35 24.13 6.18
CA ASN A 174 4.14 24.74 7.23
C ASN A 174 4.81 23.66 8.11
N THR A 175 6.09 23.41 7.87
CA THR A 175 6.82 22.34 8.57
C THR A 175 7.16 22.66 10.03
N GLU A 176 7.18 23.94 10.42
CA GLU A 176 7.45 24.33 11.82
C GLU A 176 6.33 23.82 12.75
N GLN A 177 5.12 23.73 12.22
CA GLN A 177 3.93 23.21 12.93
C GLN A 177 3.99 21.69 13.18
N PHE A 178 4.98 20.99 12.65
CA PHE A 178 5.29 19.63 13.11
C PHE A 178 5.82 19.59 14.55
N TRP A 179 6.31 20.71 15.07
CA TRP A 179 7.04 20.78 16.34
C TRP A 179 6.39 21.70 17.38
N VAL A 180 5.65 22.71 16.93
CA VAL A 180 4.90 23.61 17.82
C VAL A 180 3.97 22.78 18.71
N ASP A 181 4.04 23.00 20.02
CA ASP A 181 3.32 22.28 21.07
C ASP A 181 3.62 20.77 21.17
N TYR A 182 4.78 20.33 20.69
CA TYR A 182 5.25 18.97 20.96
C TYR A 182 5.46 18.75 22.48
N PRO A 183 5.02 17.61 23.06
CA PRO A 183 4.52 16.40 22.40
C PRO A 183 3.02 16.42 22.04
N HIS A 184 2.70 15.99 20.81
CA HIS A 184 1.32 15.80 20.32
C HIS A 184 0.75 14.45 20.76
N LYS A 185 0.61 14.27 22.07
CA LYS A 185 0.21 13.00 22.67
C LYS A 185 -1.17 12.52 22.21
N TYR A 186 -2.13 13.45 22.15
CA TYR A 186 -3.53 13.12 21.87
C TYR A 186 -3.89 13.45 20.43
N VAL A 187 -4.57 12.52 19.77
CA VAL A 187 -5.01 12.64 18.38
C VAL A 187 -6.49 12.34 18.27
N THR A 188 -7.15 12.86 17.24
CA THR A 188 -8.55 12.54 16.98
C THR A 188 -8.71 11.06 16.63
N GLY A 189 -9.90 10.50 16.88
CA GLY A 189 -10.17 9.10 16.56
C GLY A 189 -9.97 8.79 15.08
N TRP A 190 -10.36 9.72 14.21
CA TRP A 190 -10.15 9.61 12.76
C TRP A 190 -8.68 9.56 12.38
N PHE A 191 -7.86 10.45 12.94
CA PHE A 191 -6.41 10.43 12.71
C PHE A 191 -5.80 9.12 13.19
N LYS A 192 -6.14 8.70 14.41
CA LYS A 192 -5.62 7.47 15.02
C LYS A 192 -5.95 6.25 14.18
N THR A 193 -7.21 6.10 13.76
CA THR A 193 -7.66 5.02 12.89
C THR A 193 -6.90 5.03 11.56
N TYR A 194 -6.79 6.18 10.89
CA TYR A 194 -5.99 6.32 9.66
C TYR A 194 -4.55 5.82 9.85
N TYR A 195 -3.90 6.27 10.93
CA TYR A 195 -2.49 5.96 11.19
C TYR A 195 -2.24 4.49 11.49
N LEU A 196 -3.10 3.88 12.32
CA LEU A 196 -3.00 2.46 12.67
C LEU A 196 -3.39 1.55 11.49
N LEU A 197 -4.35 1.96 10.66
CA LEU A 197 -4.70 1.25 9.43
C LEU A 197 -3.56 1.25 8.41
N GLN A 198 -2.85 2.36 8.26
CA GLN A 198 -1.64 2.44 7.43
C GLN A 198 -0.58 1.46 7.96
N LEU A 199 -0.29 1.45 9.26
CA LEU A 199 0.64 0.48 9.85
C LEU A 199 0.20 -0.97 9.61
N ALA A 200 -1.08 -1.28 9.79
CA ALA A 200 -1.62 -2.61 9.52
C ALA A 200 -1.46 -3.01 8.05
N PHE A 201 -1.66 -2.10 7.11
CA PHE A 201 -1.45 -2.36 5.69
C PHE A 201 0.02 -2.65 5.37
N TRP A 202 0.95 -1.83 5.87
CA TRP A 202 2.38 -2.04 5.62
C TRP A 202 2.91 -3.33 6.23
N ILE A 203 2.41 -3.72 7.41
CA ILE A 203 2.67 -5.05 7.98
C ILE A 203 2.05 -6.15 7.12
N GLN A 204 0.83 -5.96 6.63
CA GLN A 204 0.19 -6.92 5.72
C GLN A 204 1.00 -7.13 4.43
N GLN A 205 1.57 -6.05 3.86
CA GLN A 205 2.41 -6.12 2.68
C GLN A 205 3.68 -6.95 2.89
N LEU A 206 4.25 -7.00 4.11
CA LEU A 206 5.37 -7.91 4.41
C LEU A 206 4.99 -9.38 4.18
N PHE A 207 3.76 -9.81 4.47
CA PHE A 207 3.30 -11.15 4.16
C PHE A 207 3.07 -11.35 2.66
N VAL A 208 2.54 -10.33 1.98
CA VAL A 208 2.29 -10.35 0.53
C VAL A 208 3.57 -10.56 -0.26
N VAL A 209 4.67 -9.92 0.14
CA VAL A 209 5.98 -10.06 -0.52
C VAL A 209 6.46 -11.52 -0.58
N HIS A 210 6.02 -12.37 0.36
CA HIS A 210 6.43 -13.77 0.45
C HIS A 210 5.47 -14.75 -0.28
N ILE A 211 4.31 -14.28 -0.75
CA ILE A 211 3.40 -15.06 -1.60
C ILE A 211 3.45 -14.65 -3.07
N GLU A 212 3.86 -13.43 -3.35
CA GLU A 212 4.09 -12.93 -4.70
C GLU A 212 5.47 -13.38 -5.19
N LYS A 213 5.61 -13.56 -6.51
CA LYS A 213 6.90 -13.91 -7.11
C LYS A 213 7.90 -12.77 -6.84
N PRO A 214 9.12 -13.08 -6.33
CA PRO A 214 10.15 -12.08 -6.10
C PRO A 214 10.48 -11.30 -7.38
N ARG A 215 10.52 -9.97 -7.26
CA ARG A 215 10.94 -9.05 -8.33
C ARG A 215 12.46 -8.86 -8.32
N LYS A 216 13.02 -8.30 -9.39
CA LYS A 216 14.47 -8.03 -9.51
C LYS A 216 15.01 -7.10 -8.41
N ASP A 217 14.15 -6.29 -7.79
CA ASP A 217 14.45 -5.37 -6.70
C ASP A 217 13.94 -5.84 -5.32
N TYR A 218 13.80 -7.17 -5.13
CA TYR A 218 13.25 -7.77 -3.91
C TYR A 218 13.91 -7.25 -2.61
N ALA A 219 15.25 -7.16 -2.58
CA ALA A 219 15.97 -6.72 -1.39
C ALA A 219 15.64 -5.26 -1.03
N GLN A 220 15.65 -4.37 -2.02
CA GLN A 220 15.31 -2.96 -1.86
C GLN A 220 13.85 -2.81 -1.41
N TYR A 221 12.96 -3.64 -1.96
CA TYR A 221 11.56 -3.69 -1.58
C TYR A 221 11.37 -4.13 -0.11
N ILE A 222 12.05 -5.18 0.35
CA ILE A 222 11.99 -5.60 1.77
C ILE A 222 12.55 -4.53 2.71
N VAL A 223 13.72 -3.96 2.39
CA VAL A 223 14.32 -2.90 3.22
C VAL A 223 13.36 -1.72 3.35
N HIS A 224 12.70 -1.34 2.25
CA HIS A 224 11.69 -0.28 2.28
C HIS A 224 10.53 -0.59 3.23
N HIS A 225 10.00 -1.81 3.23
CA HIS A 225 8.90 -2.19 4.12
C HIS A 225 9.32 -2.16 5.58
N LEU A 226 10.53 -2.67 5.89
CA LEU A 226 11.08 -2.63 7.25
C LEU A 226 11.28 -1.19 7.73
N VAL A 227 11.85 -0.31 6.89
CA VAL A 227 12.03 1.11 7.21
C VAL A 227 10.69 1.80 7.38
N THR A 228 9.70 1.53 6.53
CA THR A 228 8.36 2.15 6.62
C THR A 228 7.63 1.73 7.89
N CYS A 229 7.64 0.44 8.23
CA CYS A 229 7.09 -0.04 9.50
C CYS A 229 7.82 0.56 10.71
N ALA A 230 9.16 0.64 10.66
CA ALA A 230 9.95 1.26 11.72
C ALA A 230 9.61 2.74 11.90
N LEU A 231 9.51 3.51 10.81
CA LEU A 231 9.10 4.91 10.82
C LEU A 231 7.70 5.08 11.41
N LEU A 232 6.72 4.28 10.98
CA LEU A 232 5.34 4.34 11.50
C LEU A 232 5.24 4.02 12.99
N VAL A 233 5.86 2.92 13.43
CA VAL A 233 5.83 2.50 14.84
C VAL A 233 6.53 3.53 15.73
N SER A 234 7.76 3.92 15.38
CA SER A 234 8.54 4.86 16.19
C SER A 234 7.92 6.25 16.24
N SER A 235 7.34 6.74 15.14
CA SER A 235 6.67 8.05 15.12
C SER A 235 5.36 8.05 15.89
N TYR A 236 4.61 6.94 15.89
CA TYR A 236 3.43 6.78 16.75
C TYR A 236 3.81 6.78 18.23
N LEU A 237 4.82 5.98 18.60
CA LEU A 237 5.28 5.90 19.99
C LEU A 237 5.92 7.20 20.48
N GLY A 238 6.65 7.90 19.62
CA GLY A 238 7.37 9.13 19.93
C GLY A 238 6.55 10.42 19.80
N ASN A 239 5.24 10.34 19.52
CA ASN A 239 4.36 11.49 19.31
C ASN A 239 4.76 12.39 18.11
N PHE A 240 5.35 11.79 17.07
CA PHE A 240 5.76 12.45 15.81
C PHE A 240 4.77 12.22 14.66
N THR A 241 3.51 11.97 14.99
CA THR A 241 2.47 11.53 14.03
C THR A 241 2.19 12.55 12.94
N ARG A 242 2.33 13.86 13.19
CA ARG A 242 2.21 14.92 12.17
C ARG A 242 3.22 14.75 11.04
N ILE A 243 4.48 14.46 11.39
CA ILE A 243 5.57 14.19 10.44
C ILE A 243 5.26 12.90 9.67
N GLY A 244 4.84 11.85 10.38
CA GLY A 244 4.49 10.57 9.77
C GLY A 244 3.34 10.69 8.76
N ASN A 245 2.29 11.45 9.08
CA ASN A 245 1.19 11.75 8.15
C ASN A 245 1.68 12.49 6.90
N ALA A 246 2.55 13.50 7.05
CA ALA A 246 3.14 14.20 5.92
C ALA A 246 3.98 13.26 5.02
N VAL A 247 4.77 12.37 5.62
CA VAL A 247 5.55 11.36 4.87
C VAL A 247 4.63 10.42 4.10
N LEU A 248 3.60 9.84 4.75
CA LEU A 248 2.65 8.93 4.10
C LEU A 248 1.98 9.57 2.87
N VAL A 249 1.40 10.76 3.04
CA VAL A 249 0.73 11.50 1.95
C VAL A 249 1.69 11.79 0.80
N THR A 250 2.92 12.20 1.13
CA THR A 250 3.97 12.49 0.15
C THR A 250 4.38 11.25 -0.64
N MET A 251 4.41 10.09 0.02
CA MET A 251 4.79 8.83 -0.62
C MET A 251 3.65 8.27 -1.49
N ASP A 252 2.42 8.19 -0.96
CA ASP A 252 1.29 7.50 -1.59
C ASP A 252 0.89 8.09 -2.96
N VAL A 253 0.98 9.41 -3.14
CA VAL A 253 0.45 10.10 -4.33
C VAL A 253 1.07 9.63 -5.65
N ALA A 254 2.38 9.37 -5.68
CA ALA A 254 3.05 8.94 -6.91
C ALA A 254 2.69 7.50 -7.28
N ASP A 255 2.43 6.65 -6.28
CA ASP A 255 2.20 5.23 -6.47
C ASP A 255 0.82 4.95 -7.09
N ILE A 256 -0.15 5.86 -6.91
CA ILE A 256 -1.43 5.86 -7.63
C ILE A 256 -1.18 5.87 -9.14
N PHE A 257 -0.36 6.80 -9.62
CA PHE A 257 -0.06 6.96 -11.04
C PHE A 257 0.81 5.81 -11.57
N LEU A 258 1.80 5.35 -10.78
CA LEU A 258 2.65 4.21 -11.15
C LEU A 258 1.81 2.95 -11.40
N CYS A 259 0.95 2.59 -10.43
CA CYS A 259 0.13 1.39 -10.51
C CYS A 259 -0.90 1.52 -11.63
N SER A 260 -1.47 2.71 -11.83
CA SER A 260 -2.41 2.98 -12.93
C SER A 260 -1.76 2.81 -14.31
N ALA A 261 -0.53 3.34 -14.50
CA ALA A 261 0.21 3.19 -15.74
C ALA A 261 0.46 1.71 -16.07
N LYS A 262 0.80 0.89 -15.07
CA LYS A 262 0.96 -0.57 -15.24
C LYS A 262 -0.34 -1.25 -15.65
N CYS A 263 -1.46 -0.94 -14.99
CA CYS A 263 -2.77 -1.45 -15.38
C CYS A 263 -3.08 -1.11 -16.85
N PHE A 264 -2.85 0.14 -17.29
CA PHE A 264 -3.06 0.55 -18.68
C PHE A 264 -2.13 -0.16 -19.66
N ASN A 265 -0.88 -0.43 -19.27
CA ASN A 265 0.05 -1.21 -20.07
C ASN A 265 -0.46 -2.64 -20.30
N TYR A 266 -0.96 -3.30 -19.26
CA TYR A 266 -1.47 -4.69 -19.34
C TYR A 266 -2.68 -4.85 -20.26
N VAL A 267 -3.55 -3.83 -20.36
CA VAL A 267 -4.69 -3.80 -21.30
C VAL A 267 -4.34 -3.17 -22.66
N LYS A 268 -3.08 -2.81 -22.88
CA LYS A 268 -2.54 -2.21 -24.11
C LYS A 268 -3.16 -0.85 -24.47
N TRP A 269 -3.62 -0.08 -23.49
CA TRP A 269 -4.14 1.28 -23.67
C TRP A 269 -3.00 2.30 -23.71
N ARG A 270 -2.27 2.34 -24.83
CA ARG A 270 -0.99 3.06 -24.98
C ARG A 270 -1.05 4.53 -24.60
N ASN A 271 -2.00 5.29 -25.17
CA ASN A 271 -2.08 6.73 -24.92
C ASN A 271 -2.30 7.06 -23.44
N LEU A 272 -3.12 6.27 -22.74
CA LEU A 272 -3.36 6.43 -21.30
C LEU A 272 -2.13 6.01 -20.49
N CYS A 273 -1.51 4.87 -20.82
CA CYS A 273 -0.28 4.41 -20.19
C CYS A 273 0.82 5.49 -20.26
N ASP A 274 1.11 6.01 -21.46
CA ASP A 274 2.19 6.98 -21.66
C ASP A 274 1.87 8.31 -20.97
N THR A 275 0.63 8.80 -21.07
CA THR A 275 0.21 10.04 -20.38
C THR A 275 0.32 9.89 -18.86
N THR A 276 -0.20 8.80 -18.30
CA THR A 276 -0.13 8.52 -16.86
C THR A 276 1.31 8.31 -16.40
N PHE A 277 2.17 7.71 -17.23
CA PHE A 277 3.59 7.57 -16.92
C PHE A 277 4.31 8.93 -16.85
N VAL A 278 4.02 9.85 -17.77
CA VAL A 278 4.57 11.23 -17.72
C VAL A 278 4.11 11.95 -16.44
N VAL A 279 2.83 11.85 -16.10
CA VAL A 279 2.29 12.42 -14.84
C VAL A 279 2.96 11.79 -13.63
N PHE A 280 3.13 10.47 -13.62
CA PHE A 280 3.85 9.74 -12.58
C PHE A 280 5.26 10.30 -12.37
N VAL A 281 6.04 10.51 -13.43
CA VAL A 281 7.42 11.03 -13.31
C VAL A 281 7.41 12.43 -12.67
N ALA A 282 6.52 13.31 -13.11
CA ALA A 282 6.42 14.67 -12.56
C ALA A 282 6.02 14.65 -11.07
N VAL A 283 5.00 13.86 -10.71
CA VAL A 283 4.53 13.69 -9.34
C VAL A 283 5.60 13.05 -8.46
N TRP A 284 6.31 12.04 -8.96
CA TRP A 284 7.42 11.39 -8.25
C TRP A 284 8.52 12.38 -7.88
N LEU A 285 9.01 13.18 -8.85
CA LEU A 285 10.06 14.16 -8.60
C LEU A 285 9.62 15.21 -7.57
N PHE A 286 8.40 15.72 -7.73
CA PHE A 286 7.87 16.71 -6.81
C PHE A 286 7.68 16.14 -5.39
N SER A 287 7.01 15.00 -5.24
CA SER A 287 6.72 14.47 -3.92
C SER A 287 7.97 13.89 -3.24
N ARG A 288 8.72 13.03 -3.93
CA ARG A 288 9.84 12.26 -3.35
C ARG A 288 11.13 13.06 -3.18
N HIS A 289 11.31 14.18 -3.88
CA HIS A 289 12.56 14.96 -3.80
C HIS A 289 12.36 16.40 -3.40
N TYR A 290 11.27 17.05 -3.78
CA TYR A 290 11.00 18.42 -3.34
C TYR A 290 10.28 18.43 -1.98
N VAL A 291 9.08 17.85 -1.87
CA VAL A 291 8.29 17.86 -0.63
C VAL A 291 9.00 17.08 0.49
N PHE A 292 9.47 15.87 0.18
CA PHE A 292 10.18 15.05 1.17
C PHE A 292 11.46 15.73 1.70
N TYR A 293 12.18 16.50 0.87
CA TYR A 293 13.32 17.28 1.33
C TYR A 293 12.93 18.29 2.42
N TYR A 294 11.81 19.01 2.27
CA TYR A 294 11.35 19.95 3.30
C TYR A 294 10.95 19.25 4.60
N ILE A 295 10.36 18.05 4.53
CA ILE A 295 10.05 17.24 5.72
C ILE A 295 11.34 16.86 6.44
N VAL A 296 12.34 16.33 5.74
CA VAL A 296 13.64 15.95 6.33
C VAL A 296 14.39 17.16 6.88
N ARG A 297 14.38 18.29 6.14
CA ARG A 297 14.96 19.56 6.60
C ARG A 297 14.34 20.02 7.91
N SER A 298 13.03 19.85 8.08
CA SER A 298 12.33 20.22 9.32
C SER A 298 12.83 19.42 10.52
N VAL A 299 13.04 18.11 10.36
CA VAL A 299 13.64 17.25 11.39
C VAL A 299 15.08 17.65 11.71
N TRP A 300 15.84 18.05 10.70
CA TRP A 300 17.22 18.50 10.88
C TRP A 300 17.35 19.90 11.48
N THR A 301 16.38 20.80 11.25
CA THR A 301 16.51 22.24 11.58
C THR A 301 15.43 22.76 12.52
N ASP A 302 14.15 22.64 12.15
CA ASP A 302 13.02 23.18 12.92
C ASP A 302 12.95 22.53 14.32
N ALA A 303 13.19 21.21 14.40
CA ALA A 303 13.19 20.47 15.66
C ALA A 303 14.18 21.06 16.69
N TYR A 304 15.42 21.37 16.26
CA TYR A 304 16.46 21.95 17.11
C TYR A 304 16.18 23.40 17.51
N ARG A 305 15.30 24.10 16.77
CA ARG A 305 14.96 25.50 17.03
C ARG A 305 13.73 25.65 17.91
N ILE A 306 12.77 24.73 17.79
CA ILE A 306 11.43 24.86 18.38
C ILE A 306 11.27 24.00 19.63
N VAL A 307 11.91 22.82 19.69
CA VAL A 307 11.72 21.85 20.79
C VAL A 307 12.93 21.87 21.73
N ASP A 308 12.66 21.84 23.03
CA ASP A 308 13.66 21.54 24.06
C ASP A 308 14.07 20.07 23.97
N LEU A 309 15.20 19.77 23.31
CA LEU A 309 15.61 18.41 23.01
C LEU A 309 16.10 17.66 24.25
N LYS A 310 15.23 16.83 24.82
CA LYS A 310 15.54 15.97 25.97
C LYS A 310 14.85 14.61 25.86
N TRP A 311 15.42 13.64 26.55
CA TRP A 311 14.77 12.34 26.70
C TRP A 311 14.05 12.30 28.05
N ASP A 312 12.74 12.47 28.03
CA ASP A 312 11.89 12.46 29.23
C ASP A 312 10.60 11.66 28.98
N PRO A 313 10.68 10.31 29.03
CA PRO A 313 9.54 9.44 28.79
C PRO A 313 8.41 9.57 29.81
N GLU A 314 8.69 10.03 31.04
CA GLU A 314 7.68 10.21 32.08
C GLU A 314 6.65 11.28 31.68
N ASN A 315 7.10 12.28 30.93
CA ASN A 315 6.26 13.36 30.39
C ASN A 315 5.93 13.18 28.90
N ASP A 316 6.04 11.95 28.36
CA ASP A 316 5.79 11.64 26.95
C ASP A 316 6.65 12.46 25.96
N HIS A 317 7.80 12.95 26.42
CA HIS A 317 8.73 13.75 25.65
C HIS A 317 9.87 12.87 25.13
N TYR A 318 9.83 12.58 23.83
CA TYR A 318 10.78 11.69 23.17
C TYR A 318 11.68 12.41 22.14
N ALA A 319 11.51 13.73 21.94
CA ALA A 319 12.33 14.53 21.05
C ALA A 319 13.70 14.79 21.68
N SER A 320 14.69 13.99 21.27
CA SER A 320 16.08 14.07 21.73
C SER A 320 16.99 14.02 20.52
N VAL A 321 18.25 14.45 20.67
CA VAL A 321 19.24 14.34 19.59
C VAL A 321 19.32 12.91 19.04
N ASN A 322 19.25 11.89 19.91
CA ASN A 322 19.31 10.48 19.52
C ASN A 322 18.08 10.04 18.72
N SER A 323 16.87 10.41 19.16
CA SER A 323 15.65 10.04 18.43
C SER A 323 15.53 10.76 17.09
N LEU A 324 15.91 12.05 17.03
CA LEU A 324 15.96 12.78 15.75
C LEU A 324 17.00 12.16 14.81
N ASN A 325 18.19 11.80 15.30
CA ASN A 325 19.21 11.11 14.50
C ASN A 325 18.72 9.75 14.01
N TYR A 326 17.97 9.00 14.81
CA TYR A 326 17.33 7.76 14.39
C TYR A 326 16.38 7.98 13.20
N PHE A 327 15.49 8.99 13.27
CA PHE A 327 14.61 9.33 12.13
C PHE A 327 15.40 9.78 10.91
N LEU A 328 16.43 10.59 11.09
CA LEU A 328 17.28 11.07 10.00
C LEU A 328 18.02 9.92 9.30
N VAL A 329 18.50 8.92 10.03
CA VAL A 329 19.09 7.71 9.45
C VAL A 329 18.06 6.92 8.65
N LEU A 330 16.86 6.70 9.19
CA LEU A 330 15.80 6.01 8.45
C LEU A 330 15.35 6.78 7.20
N PHE A 331 15.24 8.11 7.27
CA PHE A 331 14.96 8.95 6.12
C PHE A 331 16.11 8.96 5.11
N ALA A 332 17.36 8.87 5.54
CA ALA A 332 18.50 8.73 4.64
C ALA A 332 18.47 7.39 3.90
N VAL A 333 18.18 6.27 4.60
CA VAL A 333 17.98 4.97 3.95
C VAL A 333 16.83 5.03 2.94
N LEU A 334 15.70 5.62 3.33
CA LEU A 334 14.57 5.82 2.44
C LEU A 334 14.95 6.66 1.22
N GLN A 335 15.70 7.76 1.41
CA GLN A 335 16.17 8.62 0.33
C GLN A 335 17.11 7.89 -0.63
N VAL A 336 18.01 7.03 -0.14
CA VAL A 336 18.87 6.21 -0.99
C VAL A 336 18.05 5.27 -1.87
N LEU A 337 17.00 4.65 -1.32
CA LEU A 337 16.08 3.81 -2.09
C LEU A 337 15.31 4.63 -3.13
N LEU A 338 14.85 5.84 -2.78
CA LEU A 338 14.17 6.75 -3.71
C LEU A 338 15.09 7.18 -4.86
N ILE A 339 16.37 7.43 -4.60
CA ILE A 339 17.36 7.73 -5.65
C ILE A 339 17.62 6.51 -6.54
N TYR A 340 17.71 5.31 -5.95
CA TYR A 340 17.82 4.07 -6.71
C TYR A 340 16.64 3.86 -7.66
N TRP A 341 15.41 4.06 -7.20
CA TRP A 341 14.23 3.96 -8.07
C TRP A 341 14.14 5.12 -9.06
N LEU A 342 14.58 6.33 -8.72
CA LEU A 342 14.71 7.42 -9.68
C LEU A 342 15.64 7.03 -10.83
N TYR A 343 16.78 6.40 -10.52
CA TYR A 343 17.69 5.89 -11.55
C TYR A 343 16.99 4.90 -12.49
N LEU A 344 16.16 3.98 -11.96
CA LEU A 344 15.39 3.06 -12.79
C LEU A 344 14.35 3.79 -13.66
N ILE A 345 13.65 4.78 -13.10
CA ILE A 345 12.68 5.61 -13.82
C ILE A 345 13.36 6.35 -14.97
N VAL A 346 14.50 6.99 -14.73
CA VAL A 346 15.28 7.69 -15.76
C VAL A 346 15.69 6.74 -16.87
N ARG A 347 16.10 5.50 -16.55
CA ARG A 347 16.39 4.49 -17.58
C ARG A 347 15.18 4.15 -18.44
N VAL A 348 13.99 4.04 -17.86
CA VAL A 348 12.75 3.83 -18.62
C VAL A 348 12.45 5.04 -19.50
N VAL A 349 12.59 6.26 -18.98
CA VAL A 349 12.40 7.50 -19.76
C VAL A 349 13.35 7.58 -20.95
N LEU A 350 14.64 7.27 -20.77
CA LEU A 350 15.62 7.25 -21.87
C LEU A 350 15.27 6.20 -22.93
N LYS A 351 14.79 5.02 -22.51
CA LYS A 351 14.28 3.97 -23.41
C LYS A 351 13.08 4.49 -24.22
N VAL A 352 12.14 5.18 -23.56
CA VAL A 352 10.96 5.78 -24.21
C VAL A 352 11.34 6.84 -25.24
N VAL A 353 12.25 7.76 -24.87
CA VAL A 353 12.73 8.83 -25.76
C VAL A 353 13.50 8.25 -26.97
N SER A 354 14.19 7.13 -26.79
CA SER A 354 14.87 6.42 -27.88
C SER A 354 13.93 5.65 -28.84
N GLY A 355 12.60 5.77 -28.67
CA GLY A 355 11.59 5.15 -29.53
C GLY A 355 11.14 3.75 -29.08
N SER A 356 11.56 3.29 -27.91
CA SER A 356 11.09 2.04 -27.30
C SER A 356 9.89 2.29 -26.37
N LYS A 357 9.21 1.23 -25.89
CA LYS A 357 8.05 1.37 -25.00
C LYS A 357 8.46 1.70 -23.55
N ALA A 358 7.52 2.30 -22.81
CA ALA A 358 7.62 2.51 -21.36
C ALA A 358 7.43 1.19 -20.60
N GLU A 359 8.44 0.32 -20.64
CA GLU A 359 8.46 -0.94 -19.89
C GLU A 359 9.20 -0.74 -18.57
N ASP A 360 8.57 -1.13 -17.46
CA ASP A 360 9.20 -1.13 -16.14
C ASP A 360 10.26 -2.24 -16.07
N ASN A 361 11.53 -1.86 -15.88
CA ASN A 361 12.64 -2.80 -15.78
C ASN A 361 12.64 -3.63 -14.48
N ARG A 362 11.75 -3.33 -13.52
CA ARG A 362 11.63 -4.02 -12.23
C ARG A 362 10.76 -5.28 -12.30
N SER A 363 9.82 -5.34 -13.23
CA SER A 363 9.04 -6.54 -13.52
C SER A 363 9.90 -7.52 -14.32
N ASP A 364 9.96 -8.77 -13.87
CA ASP A 364 10.52 -9.88 -14.68
C ASP A 364 9.83 -9.91 -16.03
N ASP A 365 10.60 -10.14 -17.09
CA ASP A 365 10.21 -10.12 -18.51
C ASP A 365 8.75 -10.61 -18.68
N GLU A 366 7.81 -9.67 -18.75
CA GLU A 366 6.36 -9.93 -18.78
C GLU A 366 5.84 -10.32 -20.18
N ASP A 367 6.76 -10.72 -21.05
CA ASP A 367 6.55 -10.91 -22.49
C ASP A 367 6.02 -12.29 -22.87
#